data_AF-A0A2A2ITR8-F1
#
_entry.id   AF-A0A2A2ITR8-F1
#
_cell.length_a   1.000
_cell.length_b   1.000
_cell.length_c   1.000
_cell.angle_alpha   90.00
_cell.angle_beta   90.00
_cell.angle_gamma   90.00
#
_symmetry.space_group_name_H-M   'P 1'
#
loop_
_entity.id
_entity.type
_entity.pdbx_description
1 polymer ?
#
loop_
_entity_poly.entity_id
_entity_poly.type
_entity_poly.pdbx_seq_one_letter_code
_entity_poly.pdbx_strand_id
1 'polypeptide(L)'
;MCHVACRWTSRYEGPFVSSKLRGLYAITDSQLLADGKLLPYVEAALKGGARLLQYRDKSADAARRLREAEALRELCRQYGADLIINDDAELAARLGVGVHLGQSDGSLAAAR
;
A
#
# COMPACT_ATOMS: atom_id res chain seq x y z
N MET A 1 2.87 -1.99 30.80
CA MET A 1 3.94 -2.25 29.81
C MET A 1 3.50 -3.42 28.94
N CYS A 2 2.83 -3.16 27.81
CA CYS A 2 2.35 -4.19 26.90
C CYS A 2 3.27 -4.23 25.66
N HIS A 3 4.09 -5.27 25.56
CA HIS A 3 4.83 -5.62 24.36
C HIS A 3 3.89 -6.42 23.45
N VAL A 4 3.37 -5.81 22.39
CA VAL A 4 2.76 -6.56 21.27
C VAL A 4 3.76 -6.54 20.13
N ALA A 5 4.64 -7.55 20.13
CA ALA A 5 5.40 -7.92 18.95
C ALA A 5 4.44 -8.66 18.00
N CYS A 6 4.05 -8.01 16.91
CA CYS A 6 3.29 -8.62 15.83
C CYS A 6 4.19 -9.65 15.13
N ARG A 7 4.06 -10.93 15.52
CA ARG A 7 4.82 -12.03 14.95
C ARG A 7 4.12 -12.49 13.66
N TRP A 8 4.72 -12.12 12.53
CA TRP A 8 4.28 -12.52 11.19
C TRP A 8 4.54 -14.02 10.98
N THR A 9 3.52 -14.88 11.04
CA THR A 9 3.65 -16.31 10.71
C THR A 9 3.34 -16.54 9.23
N SER A 10 4.26 -16.16 8.36
CA SER A 10 4.26 -16.65 6.97
C SER A 10 5.23 -17.79 6.84
N ARG A 11 4.71 -18.92 6.37
CA ARG A 11 5.42 -20.16 6.10
C ARG A 11 6.10 -20.05 4.72
N TYR A 12 7.06 -19.12 4.61
CA TYR A 12 7.92 -18.95 3.44
C TYR A 12 9.38 -18.97 3.93
N GLU A 13 10.05 -20.10 3.78
CA GLU A 13 11.49 -20.26 4.05
C GLU A 13 12.30 -19.75 2.84
N GLY A 14 12.30 -18.43 2.65
CA GLY A 14 13.27 -17.73 1.80
C GLY A 14 14.18 -16.87 2.69
N PRO A 15 15.42 -16.56 2.27
CA PRO A 15 16.28 -15.68 3.04
C PRO A 15 15.62 -14.30 3.14
N PHE A 16 15.06 -13.99 4.32
CA PHE A 16 14.54 -12.65 4.61
C PHE A 16 15.74 -11.73 4.79
N VAL A 17 16.29 -11.28 3.65
CA VAL A 17 17.32 -10.24 3.65
C VAL A 17 16.63 -9.00 4.21
N SER A 18 17.08 -8.55 5.38
CA SER A 18 16.72 -7.24 5.92
C SER A 18 17.33 -6.16 5.02
N SER A 19 16.74 -5.97 3.84
CA SER A 19 17.03 -4.85 2.98
C SER A 19 16.41 -3.63 3.63
N LYS A 20 17.26 -2.76 4.21
CA LYS A 20 16.87 -1.38 4.54
C LYS A 20 16.03 -0.85 3.39
N LEU A 21 14.79 -0.44 3.66
CA LEU A 21 13.94 0.24 2.68
C LEU A 21 14.75 1.43 2.14
N ARG A 22 15.19 1.32 0.90
CA ARG A 22 15.93 2.36 0.17
C ARG A 22 15.11 2.70 -1.05
N GLY A 23 14.62 3.94 -1.11
CA GLY A 23 13.78 4.42 -2.20
C GLY A 23 12.69 5.36 -1.73
N LEU A 24 11.96 5.91 -2.69
CA LEU A 24 10.79 6.74 -2.43
C LEU A 24 9.62 5.86 -1.98
N TYR A 25 8.93 6.28 -0.92
CA TYR A 25 7.66 5.72 -0.50
C TYR A 25 6.53 6.62 -1.01
N ALA A 26 5.75 6.12 -1.97
CA ALA A 26 4.64 6.86 -2.55
C ALA A 26 3.32 6.44 -1.91
N ILE A 27 2.45 7.40 -1.61
CA ILE A 27 1.09 7.17 -1.11
C ILE A 27 0.12 7.76 -2.12
N THR A 28 -0.83 6.97 -2.61
CA THR A 28 -1.84 7.45 -3.55
C THR A 28 -2.90 8.27 -2.81
N ASP A 29 -3.35 9.37 -3.39
CA ASP A 29 -4.55 10.07 -2.93
C ASP A 29 -5.67 9.87 -3.95
N SER A 30 -6.67 9.07 -3.61
CA SER A 30 -7.77 8.75 -4.54
C SER A 30 -8.67 9.94 -4.87
N GLN A 31 -8.70 11.00 -4.05
CA GLN A 31 -9.46 12.21 -4.35
C GLN A 31 -8.72 13.10 -5.36
N LEU A 32 -7.39 13.14 -5.28
CA LEU A 32 -6.55 13.90 -6.22
C LEU A 32 -6.31 13.14 -7.54
N LEU A 33 -6.44 11.82 -7.54
CA LEU A 33 -6.10 10.93 -8.67
C LEU A 33 -7.33 10.34 -9.38
N ALA A 34 -8.50 10.96 -9.22
CA ALA A 34 -9.71 10.62 -9.96
C ALA A 34 -9.51 10.72 -11.49
N ASP A 35 -10.43 10.12 -12.25
CA ASP A 35 -10.52 10.19 -13.71
C ASP A 35 -9.36 9.53 -14.47
N GLY A 36 -8.93 8.34 -14.04
CA GLY A 36 -7.96 7.52 -14.77
C GLY A 36 -6.51 8.00 -14.65
N LYS A 37 -6.25 9.01 -13.82
CA LYS A 37 -4.91 9.55 -13.58
C LYS A 37 -4.07 8.67 -12.65
N LEU A 38 -4.68 7.84 -11.81
CA LEU A 38 -3.97 7.00 -10.85
C LEU A 38 -2.77 6.24 -11.45
N LEU A 39 -2.98 5.46 -12.50
CA LEU A 39 -1.92 4.62 -13.09
C LEU A 39 -0.76 5.45 -13.71
N PRO A 40 -1.02 6.47 -14.56
CA PRO A 40 0.06 7.32 -15.08
C PRO A 40 0.94 7.96 -14.01
N TYR A 41 0.35 8.45 -12.92
CA TYR A 41 1.11 9.11 -11.85
C TYR A 41 1.92 8.10 -11.03
N VAL A 42 1.35 6.92 -10.74
CA VAL A 42 2.09 5.84 -10.08
C VAL A 42 3.24 5.35 -10.97
N GLU A 43 3.01 5.20 -12.27
CA GLU A 43 4.07 4.82 -13.21
C GLU A 43 5.21 5.85 -13.20
N ALA A 44 4.89 7.15 -13.24
CA ALA A 44 5.87 8.21 -13.12
C ALA A 44 6.67 8.14 -11.81
N ALA A 45 6.00 7.86 -10.68
CA ALA A 45 6.67 7.69 -9.39
C ALA A 45 7.61 6.48 -9.38
N LEU A 46 7.18 5.35 -9.96
CA LEU A 46 7.99 4.13 -10.08
C LEU A 46 9.22 4.34 -10.98
N LYS A 47 9.05 5.04 -12.12
CA LYS A 47 10.14 5.50 -12.99
C LYS A 47 11.12 6.41 -12.23
N GLY A 48 10.60 7.27 -11.34
CA GLY A 48 11.38 8.13 -10.46
C GLY A 48 12.12 7.40 -9.31
N GLY A 49 12.00 6.08 -9.21
CA GLY A 49 12.69 5.29 -8.20
C GLY A 49 11.88 4.96 -6.95
N ALA A 50 10.54 5.13 -6.99
CA ALA A 50 9.69 4.58 -5.94
C ALA A 50 9.82 3.05 -5.91
N ARG A 51 9.94 2.51 -4.70
CA ARG A 51 10.09 1.06 -4.44
C ARG A 51 9.04 0.52 -3.49
N LEU A 52 8.27 1.40 -2.88
CA LEU A 52 7.13 1.07 -2.04
C LEU A 52 5.97 1.99 -2.39
N LEU A 53 4.81 1.41 -2.68
CA LEU A 53 3.58 2.13 -2.98
C LEU A 53 2.49 1.74 -1.99
N GLN A 54 1.86 2.74 -1.36
CA GLN A 54 0.66 2.54 -0.57
C GLN A 54 -0.56 3.03 -1.34
N TYR A 55 -1.48 2.11 -1.62
CA TYR A 55 -2.79 2.42 -2.15
C TYR A 55 -3.75 2.82 -1.02
N ARG A 56 -4.14 4.09 -1.01
CA ARG A 56 -5.07 4.67 -0.06
C ARG A 56 -6.30 5.20 -0.79
N ASP A 57 -7.42 4.53 -0.56
CA ASP A 57 -8.73 4.92 -1.04
C ASP A 57 -9.78 4.65 0.04
N LYS A 58 -10.42 5.72 0.54
CA LYS A 58 -11.46 5.69 1.58
C LYS A 58 -12.89 5.64 1.03
N SER A 59 -13.06 5.47 -0.28
CA SER A 59 -14.39 5.35 -0.90
C SER A 59 -15.04 4.01 -0.59
N ALA A 60 -16.37 3.96 -0.69
CA ALA A 60 -17.16 2.74 -0.51
C ALA A 60 -17.25 1.88 -1.80
N ASP A 61 -16.61 2.29 -2.91
CA ASP A 61 -16.68 1.57 -4.19
C ASP A 61 -15.67 0.41 -4.22
N ALA A 62 -16.07 -0.72 -3.64
CA ALA A 62 -15.25 -1.93 -3.57
C ALA A 62 -14.84 -2.47 -4.95
N ALA A 63 -15.72 -2.34 -5.96
CA ALA A 63 -15.45 -2.87 -7.30
C ALA A 63 -14.38 -2.04 -8.01
N ARG A 64 -14.43 -0.70 -7.90
CA ARG A 64 -13.38 0.18 -8.42
C ARG A 64 -12.07 -0.03 -7.67
N ARG A 65 -12.11 -0.08 -6.33
CA ARG A 65 -10.91 -0.29 -5.50
C ARG A 65 -10.19 -1.59 -5.84
N LEU A 66 -10.93 -2.66 -6.10
CA LEU A 66 -10.36 -3.93 -6.55
C LEU A 66 -9.66 -3.79 -7.90
N ARG A 67 -10.33 -3.23 -8.92
CA ARG A 67 -9.75 -3.06 -10.26
C ARG A 67 -8.49 -2.20 -10.24
N GLU A 68 -8.52 -1.11 -9.47
CA GLU A 68 -7.35 -0.24 -9.31
C GLU A 68 -6.21 -0.97 -8.60
N ALA A 69 -6.48 -1.65 -7.49
CA ALA A 69 -5.47 -2.37 -6.74
C ALA A 69 -4.83 -3.52 -7.54
N GLU A 70 -5.61 -4.23 -8.38
CA GLU A 70 -5.10 -5.22 -9.32
C GLU A 70 -4.15 -4.59 -10.33
N ALA A 71 -4.55 -3.48 -10.96
CA ALA A 71 -3.71 -2.79 -11.94
C ALA A 71 -2.42 -2.24 -11.29
N LEU A 72 -2.52 -1.68 -10.08
CA LEU A 72 -1.37 -1.22 -9.31
C LEU A 72 -0.43 -2.36 -8.95
N ARG A 73 -0.96 -3.52 -8.57
CA ARG A 73 -0.13 -4.70 -8.25
C ARG A 73 0.70 -5.13 -9.45
N GLU A 74 0.06 -5.25 -10.62
CA GLU A 74 0.77 -5.62 -11.84
C GLU A 74 1.82 -4.58 -12.23
N LEU A 75 1.50 -3.29 -12.08
CA LEU A 75 2.45 -2.22 -12.35
C LEU A 75 3.64 -2.26 -11.37
N CYS A 76 3.41 -2.33 -10.06
CA CYS A 76 4.47 -2.44 -9.06
C CYS A 76 5.40 -3.64 -9.32
N ARG A 77 4.83 -4.79 -9.71
CA ARG A 77 5.60 -5.99 -10.06
C ARG A 77 6.55 -5.77 -11.24
N GLN A 78 6.11 -5.03 -12.27
CA GLN A 78 6.95 -4.70 -13.43
C GLN A 78 8.16 -3.84 -13.07
N TYR A 79 8.04 -2.99 -12.05
CA TYR A 79 9.10 -2.06 -11.60
C TYR A 79 9.89 -2.56 -10.39
N GLY A 80 9.61 -3.78 -9.90
CA GLY A 80 10.26 -4.33 -8.70
C GLY A 80 9.96 -3.53 -7.43
N ALA A 81 8.73 -3.02 -7.33
CA ALA A 81 8.22 -2.30 -6.17
C ALA A 81 7.17 -3.12 -5.42
N ASP A 82 7.05 -2.88 -4.12
CA ASP A 82 6.03 -3.50 -3.27
C ASP A 82 4.76 -2.64 -3.21
N LEU A 83 3.61 -3.31 -3.21
CA LEU A 83 2.29 -2.69 -3.00
C LEU A 83 1.80 -2.96 -1.58
N ILE A 84 1.25 -1.93 -0.94
CA ILE A 84 0.58 -2.00 0.35
C ILE A 84 -0.82 -1.40 0.23
N ILE A 85 -1.85 -2.11 0.72
CA ILE A 85 -3.22 -1.60 0.80
C ILE A 85 -3.45 -0.95 2.16
N ASN A 86 -4.02 0.25 2.18
CA ASN A 86 -4.35 0.97 3.42
C ASN A 86 -5.69 0.50 4.02
N ASP A 87 -5.70 0.15 5.30
CA ASP A 87 -6.85 -0.17 6.17
C ASP A 87 -7.81 -1.27 5.69
N ASP A 88 -7.48 -1.99 4.62
CA ASP A 88 -8.32 -3.03 4.01
C ASP A 88 -7.57 -4.35 3.89
N ALA A 89 -7.59 -5.12 4.97
CA ALA A 89 -6.89 -6.40 5.07
C ALA A 89 -7.50 -7.48 4.16
N GLU A 90 -8.81 -7.42 3.90
CA GLU A 90 -9.48 -8.38 3.02
C GLU A 90 -9.02 -8.17 1.57
N LEU A 91 -9.01 -6.92 1.09
CA LEU A 91 -8.50 -6.58 -0.23
C LEU A 91 -7.02 -6.95 -0.37
N ALA A 92 -6.21 -6.67 0.65
CA ALA A 92 -4.79 -7.05 0.65
C ALA A 92 -4.60 -8.57 0.55
N ALA A 93 -5.36 -9.35 1.33
CA ALA A 93 -5.29 -10.80 1.33
C ALA A 93 -5.72 -11.41 -0.01
N ARG A 94 -6.79 -10.88 -0.62
CA ARG A 94 -7.27 -11.30 -1.95
C ARG A 94 -6.21 -11.10 -3.03
N LEU A 95 -5.38 -10.06 -2.91
CA LEU A 95 -4.35 -9.73 -3.90
C LEU A 95 -2.97 -10.31 -3.58
N GLY A 96 -2.76 -10.81 -2.36
CA GLY A 96 -1.47 -11.32 -1.88
C GLY A 96 -0.43 -10.23 -1.64
N VAL A 97 -0.86 -9.05 -1.18
CA VAL A 97 -0.01 -7.87 -0.98
C VAL A 97 0.01 -7.44 0.50
N GLY A 98 0.89 -6.50 0.84
CA GLY A 98 0.97 -5.98 2.20
C GLY A 98 -0.27 -5.18 2.60
N VAL A 99 -0.53 -5.07 3.90
CA VAL A 99 -1.55 -4.17 4.46
C VAL A 99 -0.88 -3.18 5.41
N HIS A 100 -1.25 -1.91 5.29
CA HIS A 100 -0.94 -0.89 6.29
C HIS A 100 -2.18 -0.70 7.15
N LEU A 101 -2.07 -1.01 8.43
CA LEU A 101 -3.11 -0.73 9.42
C LEU A 101 -2.64 0.47 10.23
N GLY A 102 -3.37 1.58 10.13
CA GLY A 102 -3.12 2.73 10.98
C GLY A 102 -3.25 2.34 12.46
N GLN A 103 -2.38 2.87 13.30
CA GLN A 103 -2.45 2.68 14.76
C GLN A 103 -3.57 3.57 15.33
N SER A 104 -4.82 3.19 15.06
CA SER A 104 -6.04 3.93 15.41
C SER A 104 -6.17 5.27 14.68
N ASP A 105 -7.33 5.57 14.10
CA ASP A 105 -7.78 6.93 13.76
C ASP A 105 -7.93 7.76 15.07
N GLY A 106 -6.82 7.99 15.77
CA GLY A 106 -6.72 8.71 17.02
C GLY A 106 -6.57 10.21 16.79
N SER A 107 -7.68 10.93 16.90
CA SER A 107 -7.78 12.36 17.22
C SER A 107 -6.96 13.36 16.38
N LEU A 108 -7.52 13.81 15.27
CA LEU A 108 -7.29 15.19 14.78
C LEU A 108 -8.20 16.22 15.47
N ALA A 109 -8.88 15.84 16.55
CA ALA A 109 -9.72 16.74 17.36
C ALA A 109 -8.96 17.55 18.42
N ALA A 110 -7.62 17.45 18.48
CA ALA A 110 -6.79 18.09 19.51
C ALA A 110 -5.63 18.93 18.95
N ALA A 111 -5.81 19.60 17.80
CA ALA A 111 -4.92 20.67 17.37
C ALA A 111 -5.74 21.94 17.12
N ARG A 112 -6.16 22.57 18.21
CA ARG A 112 -6.46 24.01 18.30
C ARG A 112 -5.20 24.72 18.77
#